data_AF-A0A1W9UCB4-F1
#
_entry.id   AF-A0A1W9UCB4-F1
#
_cell.length_a   1.000
_cell.length_b   1.000
_cell.length_c   1.000
_cell.angle_alpha   90.00
_cell.angle_beta   90.00
_cell.angle_gamma   90.00
#
_symmetry.space_group_name_H-M   'P 1'
#
loop_
_entity.id
_entity.type
_entity.pdbx_description
1 polymer ?
#
loop_
_entity_poly.entity_id
_entity_poly.type
_entity_poly.pdbx_seq_one_letter_code
_entity_poly.pdbx_strand_id
1 'polypeptide(L)' 'MTIKLTWYGHAVFALNVGGTHILVDPFLTGNETAPISANKVAADYIPGR' A
#
# COMPACT_ATOMS: atom_id res chain seq x y z
N MET A 1 0.62 8.52 -18.90
CA MET A 1 1.15 7.93 -17.65
C MET A 1 -0.02 7.32 -16.92
N THR A 2 0.10 6.08 -16.46
CA THR A 2 -0.97 5.38 -15.75
C THR A 2 -0.59 5.24 -14.29
N ILE A 3 -1.53 5.57 -13.39
CA ILE A 3 -1.40 5.33 -11.95
C ILE A 3 -2.26 4.12 -11.64
N LYS A 4 -1.67 3.08 -11.05
CA LYS A 4 -2.43 1.96 -10.51
C LYS A 4 -2.63 2.18 -9.02
N LEU A 5 -3.89 2.37 -8.61
CA LEU A 5 -4.29 2.42 -7.21
C LEU A 5 -4.85 1.06 -6.80
N THR A 6 -4.44 0.57 -5.63
CA THR A 6 -5.00 -0.63 -4.98
C THR A 6 -5.39 -0.26 -3.56
N TRP A 7 -6.61 -0.63 -3.17
CA TRP A 7 -7.09 -0.45 -1.80
C TRP A 7 -6.99 -1.78 -1.05
N TYR A 8 -6.38 -1.74 0.13
CA TYR A 8 -6.15 -2.92 0.98
C TYR A 8 -7.01 -2.89 2.25
N GLY A 9 -8.11 -2.15 2.27
CA GLY A 9 -8.98 -2.05 3.45
C GLY A 9 -8.57 -0.90 4.39
N HIS A 10 -9.49 -0.51 5.27
CA HIS A 10 -9.36 0.70 6.10
C HIS A 10 -8.90 1.92 5.25
N ALA A 11 -7.82 2.59 5.65
CA ALA A 11 -7.18 3.67 4.91
C ALA A 11 -5.86 3.23 4.23
N VAL A 12 -5.64 1.92 4.05
CA VAL A 12 -4.42 1.41 3.41
C VAL A 12 -4.55 1.49 1.89
N PHE A 13 -3.67 2.26 1.25
CA PHE A 13 -3.61 2.40 -0.20
C PHE A 13 -2.22 2.13 -0.73
N ALA A 14 -2.13 1.35 -1.82
CA ALA A 14 -0.90 1.18 -2.58
C ALA A 14 -1.05 1.85 -3.95
N LEU A 15 -0.08 2.69 -4.30
CA LEU A 15 0.02 3.34 -5.60
C LEU A 15 1.24 2.78 -6.32
N ASN A 16 1.07 2.43 -7.59
CA ASN A 16 2.17 2.27 -8.52
C ASN A 16 2.14 3.43 -9.51
N VAL A 17 3.15 4.29 -9.43
CA VAL A 17 3.33 5.46 -10.28
C VAL A 17 4.64 5.28 -11.04
N GLY A 18 4.57 4.96 -12.33
CA GLY A 18 5.76 4.78 -13.16
C GLY A 18 6.73 3.71 -12.65
N GLY A 19 6.21 2.66 -12.00
CA GLY A 19 7.03 1.59 -11.39
C GLY A 19 7.41 1.84 -9.93
N THR A 20 7.24 3.05 -9.41
CA THR A 20 7.48 3.34 -7.98
C THR A 20 6.27 2.93 -7.15
N HIS A 21 6.50 2.15 -6.11
CA HIS A 21 5.50 1.66 -5.17
C HIS A 21 5.40 2.56 -3.94
N ILE A 22 4.29 3.28 -3.80
CA ILE A 22 4.01 4.13 -2.65
C ILE A 22 2.93 3.46 -1.80
N LEU A 23 3.19 3.29 -0.50
CA LEU A 23 2.24 2.72 0.44
C LEU A 23 1.81 3.78 1.46
N VAL A 24 0.52 4.06 1.50
CA VAL A 24 -0.11 5.06 2.37
C VAL A 24 -0.82 4.35 3.51
N ASP A 25 -0.61 4.86 4.73
CA ASP A 25 -1.15 4.35 5.99
C ASP A 25 -1.08 2.82 6.11
N PRO A 26 0.11 2.23 6.35
CA PRO A 26 0.35 0.79 6.23
C PRO A 26 -0.20 -0.04 7.41
N PHE A 27 -1.44 0.19 7.82
CA PHE A 27 -2.15 -0.62 8.81
C PHE A 27 -2.59 -1.97 8.21
N LEU A 28 -1.61 -2.83 7.95
CA LEU A 28 -1.81 -4.17 7.36
C LEU A 28 -1.84 -5.28 8.42
N THR A 29 -1.08 -5.15 9.50
CA THR A 29 -1.11 -6.12 10.60
C THR A 29 -2.30 -5.83 11.51
N GLY A 30 -3.17 -6.82 11.72
CA GLY A 30 -4.39 -6.66 12.51
C GLY A 30 -5.58 -6.07 11.73
N ASN A 31 -5.40 -5.80 10.43
CA ASN A 31 -6.49 -5.40 9.54
C ASN A 31 -7.12 -6.65 8.91
N GLU A 32 -8.32 -7.01 9.36
CA GLU A 32 -9.06 -8.20 8.92
C GLU A 32 -9.45 -8.14 7.43
N THR A 33 -9.55 -6.93 6.88
CA THR A 33 -9.90 -6.70 5.48
C THR A 33 -8.70 -6.61 4.56
N ALA A 34 -7.47 -6.62 5.11
CA ALA A 34 -6.26 -6.57 4.31
C ALA A 34 -6.04 -7.89 3.57
N PRO A 35 -6.03 -7.88 2.22
CA PRO A 35 -5.84 -9.10 1.44
C PRO A 35 -4.35 -9.54 1.40
N ILE A 36 -3.45 -8.76 2.00
CA ILE A 36 -2.00 -8.96 1.94
C ILE A 36 -1.36 -8.63 3.29
N SER A 37 -0.33 -9.40 3.68
CA SER A 37 0.44 -9.13 4.89
C SER A 37 1.51 -8.06 4.65
N ALA A 38 1.89 -7.35 5.72
CA ALA A 38 2.89 -6.28 5.67
C ALA A 38 4.25 -6.72 5.08
N ASN A 39 4.63 -7.98 5.24
CA ASN A 39 5.92 -8.50 4.75
C ASN A 39 5.91 -8.82 3.25
N LYS A 40 4.74 -8.78 2.60
CA LYS A 40 4.56 -9.13 1.18
C LYS A 40 4.19 -7.93 0.30
N VAL A 41 3.88 -6.78 0.90
CA VAL A 41 3.54 -5.57 0.14
C VAL A 41 4.82 -4.89 -0.36
N ALA A 42 4.86 -4.52 -1.64
CA ALA A 42 5.94 -3.71 -2.18
C ALA A 42 5.72 -2.25 -1.79
N ALA A 43 6.75 -1.62 -1.21
CA ALA A 43 6.74 -0.21 -0.83
C ALA A 43 8.16 0.35 -0.93
N ASP A 44 8.39 1.17 -1.94
CA ASP A 44 9.63 1.94 -2.10
C ASP A 44 9.58 3.21 -1.22
N TYR A 45 8.37 3.73 -0.96
CA TYR A 45 8.15 4.91 -0.15
C TYR A 45 6.89 4.80 0.73
N ILE A 46 7.01 5.26 1.98
CA ILE A 46 5.91 5.39 2.94
C ILE A 46 5.91 6.84 3.44
N PRO A 47 4.92 7.68 3.10
CA PRO A 47 4.89 9.06 3.54
C PRO A 47 4.92 9.19 5.07
N GLY A 48 5.80 10.05 5.58
CA GLY A 48 5.92 10.32 7.01
C GLY A 48 6.74 9.31 7.82
N ARG A 49 7.42 8.36 7.16
CA ARG A 49 8.48 7.54 7.75
C ARG A 49 9.86 7.91 7.21
#